data_AF-A0A8J4QKN9-F1
#
_entry.id   AF-A0A8J4QKN9-F1
#
_cell.length_a   1.000
_cell.length_b   1.000
_cell.length_c   1.000
_cell.angle_alpha   90.00
_cell.angle_beta   90.00
_cell.angle_gamma   90.00
#
_symmetry.space_group_name_H-M   'P 1'
#
loop_
_entity.id
_entity.type
_entity.pdbx_description
1 polymer ?
#
loop_
_entity_poly.entity_id
_entity_poly.type
_entity_poly.pdbx_seq_one_letter_code
_entity_poly.pdbx_strand_id
1 'polypeptide(L)'
;MASNSLSSSRSSSSSWTTKENKQFEKALAVYDKDTPDRWQKVAKAVGGKSAEEVKRHYEILIEDVRHIESGRVPFPNYRSSGNNG
;
A
#
# COMPACT_ATOMS: atom_id res chain seq x y z
N MET A 1 -29.60 -26.87 -14.53
CA MET A 1 -29.92 -25.95 -13.42
C MET A 1 -29.24 -26.52 -12.19
N ALA A 2 -28.34 -25.89 -11.44
CA ALA A 2 -28.06 -24.48 -11.24
C ALA A 2 -26.53 -24.27 -11.05
N SER A 3 -26.02 -23.14 -11.54
CA SER A 3 -24.69 -22.63 -11.22
C SER A 3 -24.71 -22.08 -9.80
N ASN A 4 -23.93 -22.65 -8.88
CA ASN A 4 -23.68 -22.02 -7.59
C ASN A 4 -22.36 -21.27 -7.67
N SER A 5 -22.44 -20.06 -8.23
CA SER A 5 -21.36 -19.08 -8.22
C SER A 5 -20.96 -18.83 -6.77
N LEU A 6 -19.76 -19.27 -6.42
CA LEU A 6 -19.06 -18.84 -5.22
C LEU A 6 -18.88 -17.33 -5.36
N SER A 7 -19.83 -16.59 -4.79
CA SER A 7 -19.73 -15.17 -4.59
C SER A 7 -18.68 -14.97 -3.51
N SER A 8 -17.40 -15.12 -3.90
CA SER A 8 -16.26 -14.71 -3.09
C SER A 8 -16.56 -13.28 -2.70
N SER A 9 -16.95 -13.04 -1.45
CA SER A 9 -17.04 -11.71 -0.88
C SER A 9 -15.65 -11.11 -1.01
N ARG A 10 -15.39 -10.51 -2.17
CA ARG A 10 -14.33 -9.56 -2.44
C ARG A 10 -14.58 -8.51 -1.37
N SER A 11 -13.89 -8.69 -0.26
CA SER A 11 -13.74 -7.71 0.78
C SER A 11 -13.64 -6.40 0.05
N SER A 12 -14.55 -5.48 0.35
CA SER A 12 -14.60 -4.14 -0.19
C SER A 12 -13.40 -3.33 0.32
N SER A 13 -12.18 -3.87 0.19
CA SER A 13 -10.96 -3.10 0.11
C SER A 13 -11.09 -2.30 -1.17
N SER A 14 -11.58 -1.06 -1.04
CA SER A 14 -11.59 -0.09 -2.12
C SER A 14 -10.19 -0.06 -2.73
N SER A 15 -9.99 -0.71 -3.87
CA SER A 15 -8.68 -0.87 -4.50
C SER A 15 -8.05 0.51 -4.65
N TRP A 16 -6.86 0.70 -4.10
CA TRP A 16 -6.14 1.97 -4.20
C TRP A 16 -5.66 2.17 -5.63
N THR A 17 -6.12 3.23 -6.28
CA THR A 17 -5.59 3.65 -7.57
C THR A 17 -4.20 4.25 -7.42
N THR A 18 -3.42 4.26 -8.49
CA THR A 18 -2.09 4.89 -8.51
C THR A 18 -2.15 6.37 -8.12
N LYS A 19 -3.23 7.07 -8.50
CA LYS A 19 -3.44 8.48 -8.17
C LYS A 19 -3.68 8.66 -6.66
N GLU A 20 -4.56 7.87 -6.07
CA GLU A 20 -4.84 7.92 -4.64
C GLU A 20 -3.60 7.55 -3.83
N ASN A 21 -2.85 6.52 -4.24
CA ASN A 21 -1.62 6.12 -3.56
C ASN A 21 -0.57 7.25 -3.58
N LYS A 22 -0.41 7.92 -4.73
CA LYS A 22 0.48 9.08 -4.85
C LYS A 22 0.04 10.25 -3.97
N GLN A 23 -1.26 10.49 -3.83
CA GLN A 23 -1.78 11.52 -2.93
C GLN A 23 -1.58 11.13 -1.46
N PHE A 24 -1.74 9.85 -1.14
CA PHE A 24 -1.50 9.31 0.20
C PHE A 24 -0.04 9.47 0.61
N GLU A 25 0.93 9.07 -0.21
CA GLU A 25 2.37 9.25 0.07
C GLU A 25 2.73 10.73 0.29
N LYS A 26 2.22 11.63 -0.57
CA LYS A 26 2.40 13.07 -0.38
C LYS A 26 1.80 13.57 0.93
N ALA A 27 0.62 13.09 1.29
CA ALA A 27 -0.03 13.46 2.53
C ALA A 27 0.71 12.92 3.76
N LEU A 28 1.30 11.72 3.70
CA LEU A 28 2.17 11.20 4.78
C LEU A 28 3.43 12.03 4.98
N ALA A 29 3.97 12.63 3.92
CA ALA A 29 5.12 13.54 4.00
C ALA A 29 4.78 14.89 4.65
N VAL A 30 3.53 15.34 4.53
CA VAL A 30 3.04 16.59 5.15
C VAL A 30 2.57 16.36 6.59
N TYR A 31 1.86 15.26 6.84
CA TYR A 31 1.31 14.90 8.13
C TYR A 31 2.14 13.77 8.74
N ASP A 32 3.08 14.15 9.60
CA ASP A 32 3.97 13.25 10.32
C ASP A 32 3.23 12.45 11.41
N LYS A 33 3.99 11.66 12.17
CA LYS A 33 3.45 10.79 13.25
C LYS A 33 2.90 11.56 14.45
N ASP A 34 3.39 12.78 14.67
CA ASP A 34 3.03 13.62 15.81
C ASP A 34 1.82 14.53 15.50
N THR A 35 1.40 14.56 14.23
CA THR A 35 0.22 15.28 13.78
C THR A 35 -1.07 14.74 14.45
N PRO A 36 -1.82 15.58 15.19
CA PRO A 36 -3.13 15.17 15.70
C PRO A 36 -4.11 14.97 14.55
N ASP A 37 -4.99 13.97 14.69
CA ASP A 37 -5.97 13.60 13.66
C ASP A 37 -5.34 13.32 12.29
N ARG A 38 -4.13 12.75 12.30
CA ARG A 38 -3.33 12.45 11.11
C ARG A 38 -4.16 11.75 10.03
N TRP A 39 -4.87 10.68 10.41
CA TRP A 39 -5.60 9.86 9.45
C TRP A 39 -6.78 10.59 8.83
N GLN A 40 -7.48 11.43 9.59
CA GLN A 40 -8.56 12.27 9.07
C GLN A 40 -8.01 13.32 8.08
N LYS A 41 -6.85 13.92 8.38
CA LYS A 41 -6.19 14.89 7.48
C LYS A 41 -5.69 14.24 6.19
N VAL A 42 -5.10 13.05 6.30
CA VAL A 42 -4.63 12.27 5.14
C VAL A 42 -5.81 11.82 4.29
N ALA A 43 -6.89 11.30 4.88
CA ALA A 43 -8.11 10.92 4.17
C ALA A 43 -8.71 12.09 3.38
N LYS A 44 -8.76 13.27 4.00
CA LYS A 44 -9.20 14.51 3.35
C LYS A 44 -8.30 14.91 2.17
N ALA A 45 -6.98 14.69 2.27
CA ALA A 45 -6.03 15.02 1.22
C ALA A 45 -6.05 14.04 0.04
N VAL A 46 -6.32 12.76 0.30
CA VAL A 46 -6.49 11.73 -0.74
C VAL A 46 -7.81 11.97 -1.48
N GLY A 47 -8.90 12.20 -0.74
CA GLY A 47 -10.25 12.37 -1.29
C GLY A 47 -10.83 11.04 -1.76
N GLY A 48 -11.92 10.58 -1.13
CA GLY A 48 -12.60 9.34 -1.49
C GLY A 48 -12.20 8.09 -0.68
N LYS A 49 -11.35 8.24 0.34
CA LYS A 49 -11.03 7.19 1.33
C LYS A 49 -11.39 7.66 2.74
N SER A 50 -11.78 6.74 3.61
CA SER A 50 -11.99 7.02 5.04
C SER A 50 -10.67 7.01 5.82
N ALA A 51 -10.68 7.57 7.03
CA ALA A 51 -9.53 7.55 7.93
C ALA A 51 -9.10 6.11 8.27
N GLU A 52 -10.06 5.19 8.40
CA GLU A 52 -9.82 3.78 8.66
C GLU A 52 -9.19 3.07 7.45
N GLU A 53 -9.63 3.39 6.23
CA GLU A 53 -9.02 2.88 5.00
C GLU A 53 -7.58 3.35 4.82
N VAL A 54 -7.32 4.63 5.11
CA VAL A 54 -5.98 5.21 5.10
C VAL A 54 -5.09 4.54 6.14
N LYS A 55 -5.57 4.36 7.38
CA LYS A 55 -4.80 3.71 8.45
C LYS A 55 -4.43 2.27 8.08
N ARG A 56 -5.38 1.49 7.55
CA ARG A 56 -5.13 0.12 7.10
C ARG A 56 -4.10 0.07 5.98
N HIS A 57 -4.19 0.99 5.01
CA HIS A 57 -3.23 1.07 3.91
C HIS A 57 -1.82 1.41 4.41
N TYR A 58 -1.71 2.28 5.42
CA TYR A 58 -0.45 2.57 6.08
C TYR A 58 0.14 1.36 6.81
N GLU A 59 -0.67 0.58 7.51
CA GLU A 59 -0.20 -0.63 8.21
C GLU A 59 0.39 -1.67 7.23
N ILE A 60 -0.26 -1.85 6.07
CA ILE A 60 0.25 -2.71 4.99
C ILE A 60 1.58 -2.18 4.46
N LEU A 61 1.69 -0.87 4.20
CA LEU A 61 2.94 -0.25 3.75
C LEU A 61 4.10 -0.49 4.73
N ILE A 62 3.84 -0.40 6.04
CA ILE A 62 4.85 -0.67 7.07
C ILE A 62 5.23 -2.16 7.11
N GLU A 63 4.28 -3.06 6.89
CA GLU A 63 4.58 -4.49 6.75
C GLU A 63 5.46 -4.78 5.53
N ASP A 64 5.14 -4.20 4.37
CA ASP A 64 5.94 -4.36 3.15
C ASP A 64 7.36 -3.83 3.32
N VAL A 65 7.54 -2.65 3.92
CA VAL A 65 8.86 -2.08 4.22
C VAL A 65 9.65 -3.01 5.15
N ARG A 66 9.02 -3.55 6.21
CA ARG A 66 9.68 -4.51 7.11
C ARG A 66 10.07 -5.81 6.38
N HIS A 67 9.26 -6.27 5.44
CA HIS A 67 9.61 -7.44 4.62
C HIS A 67 10.80 -7.16 3.68
N ILE A 68 10.90 -5.96 3.12
CA ILE A 68 12.05 -5.53 2.31
C ILE A 68 13.30 -5.46 3.17
N GLU A 69 13.25 -4.78 4.32
CA GLU A 69 14.40 -4.60 5.22
C GLU A 69 14.90 -5.92 5.85
N SER A 70 13.99 -6.86 6.11
CA SER A 70 14.35 -8.19 6.61
C SER A 70 14.97 -9.12 5.56
N GLY A 71 15.24 -8.63 4.34
CA GLY A 71 15.87 -9.38 3.28
C GLY A 71 15.01 -10.51 2.70
N ARG A 72 13.68 -10.47 2.93
CA ARG A 72 12.74 -11.47 2.41
C ARG A 72 12.32 -11.23 0.96
N VAL A 73 12.76 -10.13 0.35
CA VAL A 73 12.58 -9.90 -1.08
C VAL A 73 13.80 -10.51 -1.80
N PRO A 74 13.61 -11.56 -2.61
CA PRO A 74 14.71 -12.09 -3.41
C PRO A 74 15.20 -10.96 -4.34
N PHE A 75 16.45 -10.55 -4.16
CA PHE A 75 17.08 -9.64 -5.12
C PHE A 75 17.00 -10.30 -6.51
N PRO A 76 16.59 -9.56 -7.56
CA PRO A 76 16.65 -10.10 -8.91
C PRO A 76 18.09 -10.52 -9.19
N ASN A 77 18.27 -11.77 -9.60
CA ASN A 77 19.59 -12.30 -9.93
C ASN A 77 20.05 -11.66 -11.25
N TYR A 78 20.59 -10.45 -11.18
CA TYR A 78 21.28 -9.80 -12.28
C TYR A 78 22.62 -10.51 -12.48
N ARG A 79 22.60 -11.72 -13.04
CA ARG A 79 23.82 -12.37 -13.53
C ARG A 79 24.40 -11.46 -14.62
N SER A 80 25.35 -10.62 -14.23
CA SER A 80 26.27 -9.97 -15.14
C SER A 80 27.11 -11.07 -15.76
N SER A 81 26.73 -11.51 -16.95
CA SER A 81 27.57 -12.34 -17.81
C SER A 81 28.68 -11.46 -18.39
N GLY A 82 29.52 -10.91 -17.54
CA GLY A 82 30.81 -10.34 -17.92
C GLY A 82 31.87 -11.43 -17.79
N ASN A 83 31.83 -12.43 -18.68
CA ASN A 83 32.90 -13.42 -18.75
C ASN A 83 34.14 -12.70 -19.29
N ASN A 84 35.16 -12.59 -18.45
CA ASN A 84 36.47 -12.04 -18.73
C ASN A 84 37.15 -12.86 -19.86
N GLY A 85 37.96 -12.18 -20.68
CA GLY A 85 38.61 -12.70 -21.89
C GLY A 85 39.61 -13.82 -21.69
#